data_AF-A0A2N1R374-F1
#
_entry.id   AF-A0A2N1R374-F1
#
_cell.length_a   1.000
_cell.length_b   1.000
_cell.length_c   1.000
_cell.angle_alpha   90.00
_cell.angle_beta   90.00
_cell.angle_gamma   90.00
#
_symmetry.space_group_name_H-M   'P 1'
#
loop_
_entity.id
_entity.type
_entity.pdbx_description
1 polymer ?
#
loop_
_entity_poly.entity_id
_entity_poly.type
_entity_poly.pdbx_seq_one_letter_code
_entity_poly.pdbx_strand_id
1 'polypeptide(L)'
;MVTMCPDRELLSAWLDGEVPSPWRETLERHVRSCAACTGAVKSMDMTRALFAAEVATFGATAEAVRARVAGRIASASPRQSGRLYAFGGRRLSIPAPLAAAAAVAIMAMGLALAASGHRNADLRLAVRRSAEASSVATSGMGIESVIDFISRQNSAVNINITLPAEAFGVNAGEPFIVREADYQNGIRR
;
A
#
# COMPACT_ATOMS: atom_id res chain seq x y z
N MET A 1 -35.21 21.03 3.48
CA MET A 1 -34.86 21.20 2.06
C MET A 1 -33.37 21.39 1.99
N VAL A 2 -32.62 20.45 1.41
CA VAL A 2 -31.18 20.65 1.16
C VAL A 2 -31.10 21.50 -0.10
N THR A 3 -30.83 22.80 0.08
CA THR A 3 -30.78 23.80 -0.99
C THR A 3 -29.45 23.79 -1.76
N MET A 4 -28.46 23.03 -1.29
CA MET A 4 -27.19 22.81 -1.97
C MET A 4 -27.09 21.38 -2.51
N CYS A 5 -26.38 21.20 -3.62
CA CYS A 5 -26.09 19.87 -4.13
C CYS A 5 -25.08 19.17 -3.19
N PRO A 6 -25.26 17.87 -2.91
CA PRO A 6 -24.27 17.09 -2.19
C PRO A 6 -22.96 17.00 -2.98
N ASP A 7 -21.87 16.79 -2.27
CA ASP A 7 -20.57 16.58 -2.90
C ASP A 7 -20.53 15.29 -3.74
N ARG A 8 -19.63 15.24 -4.72
CA ARG A 8 -19.47 14.13 -5.65
C ARG A 8 -19.11 12.84 -4.92
N GLU A 9 -18.29 12.90 -3.87
CA GLU A 9 -17.93 11.72 -3.07
C GLU A 9 -19.15 11.13 -2.35
N LEU A 10 -20.04 11.98 -1.83
CA LEU A 10 -21.26 11.53 -1.17
C LEU A 10 -22.24 10.90 -2.17
N LEU A 11 -22.30 11.42 -3.40
CA LEU A 11 -23.10 10.82 -4.48
C LEU A 11 -22.56 9.45 -4.91
N SER A 12 -21.23 9.28 -4.99
CA SER A 12 -20.64 7.96 -5.29
C SER A 12 -20.87 6.95 -4.17
N ALA A 13 -20.65 7.34 -2.90
CA ALA A 13 -20.91 6.47 -1.76
C ALA A 13 -22.39 6.04 -1.69
N TRP A 14 -23.31 6.94 -2.05
CA TRP A 14 -24.73 6.61 -2.15
C TRP A 14 -25.02 5.61 -3.28
N LEU A 15 -24.40 5.79 -4.45
CA LEU A 15 -24.54 4.89 -5.60
C LEU A 15 -24.00 3.48 -5.30
N ASP A 16 -22.97 3.38 -4.47
CA ASP A 16 -22.37 2.12 -4.01
C ASP A 16 -23.12 1.48 -2.82
N GLY A 17 -24.12 2.17 -2.26
CA GLY A 17 -24.94 1.67 -1.16
C GLY A 17 -24.30 1.81 0.22
N GLU A 18 -23.20 2.55 0.34
CA GLU A 18 -22.44 2.74 1.57
C GLU A 18 -23.08 3.79 2.51
N VAL A 19 -24.02 4.59 2.00
CA VAL A 19 -24.72 5.60 2.81
C VAL A 19 -25.82 4.96 3.68
N PRO A 20 -25.76 5.11 5.01
CA PRO A 20 -26.78 4.58 5.92
C PRO A 20 -28.06 5.44 5.94
N SER A 21 -29.14 4.86 6.46
CA SER A 21 -30.36 5.60 6.83
C SER A 21 -30.06 6.55 7.99
N PRO A 22 -30.63 7.77 8.06
CA PRO A 22 -31.69 8.34 7.21
C PRO A 22 -31.18 9.16 6.00
N TRP A 23 -29.86 9.18 5.80
CA TRP A 23 -29.23 10.02 4.77
C TRP A 23 -29.48 9.50 3.37
N ARG A 24 -29.60 8.18 3.22
CA ARG A 24 -29.92 7.53 1.95
C ARG A 24 -31.24 8.02 1.38
N GLU A 25 -32.28 8.11 2.19
CA GLU A 25 -33.63 8.52 1.80
C GLU A 25 -33.67 10.02 1.47
N THR A 26 -32.83 10.81 2.14
CA THR A 26 -32.67 12.24 1.87
C THR A 26 -31.99 12.48 0.53
N LEU A 27 -30.90 11.75 0.26
CA LEU A 27 -30.18 11.80 -1.02
C LEU A 27 -31.03 11.28 -2.17
N GLU A 28 -31.77 10.18 -1.97
CA GLU A 28 -32.67 9.64 -2.98
C GLU A 28 -33.74 10.67 -3.39
N ARG A 29 -34.32 11.37 -2.41
CA ARG A 29 -35.27 12.46 -2.68
C ARG A 29 -34.61 13.63 -3.41
N HIS A 30 -33.40 14.01 -3.00
CA HIS A 30 -32.65 15.08 -3.63
C HIS A 30 -32.32 14.75 -5.09
N VAL A 31 -31.75 13.57 -5.36
CA VAL A 31 -31.38 13.11 -6.71
C VAL A 31 -32.61 13.10 -7.61
N ARG A 32 -33.76 12.60 -7.16
CA ARG A 32 -35.02 12.64 -7.94
C ARG A 32 -35.49 14.06 -8.27
N SER A 33 -35.19 15.04 -7.44
CA SER A 33 -35.64 16.44 -7.61
C SER A 33 -34.62 17.35 -8.31
N CYS A 34 -33.35 16.97 -8.36
CA CYS A 34 -32.24 17.80 -8.85
C CYS A 34 -31.68 17.24 -10.17
N ALA A 35 -31.87 17.97 -11.26
CA ALA A 35 -31.41 17.57 -12.60
C ALA A 35 -29.89 17.42 -12.68
N ALA A 36 -29.13 18.29 -12.02
CA ALA A 36 -27.66 18.22 -11.97
C ALA A 36 -27.18 16.94 -11.29
N CYS A 37 -27.75 16.59 -10.13
CA CYS A 37 -27.40 15.37 -9.41
C CYS A 37 -27.85 14.11 -10.16
N THR A 38 -29.02 14.14 -10.82
CA THR A 38 -29.46 13.05 -11.70
C THR A 38 -28.46 12.81 -12.84
N GLY A 39 -27.97 13.89 -13.47
CA GLY A 39 -26.96 13.80 -14.53
C GLY A 39 -25.63 13.21 -14.03
N ALA A 40 -25.17 13.65 -12.86
CA ALA A 40 -23.95 13.15 -12.23
C ALA A 40 -24.05 11.65 -11.88
N VAL A 41 -25.18 11.22 -11.31
CA VAL A 41 -25.41 9.79 -11.00
C VAL A 41 -25.44 8.96 -12.27
N LYS A 42 -26.12 9.43 -13.33
CA LYS A 42 -26.17 8.71 -14.61
C LYS A 42 -24.79 8.54 -15.24
N SER A 43 -23.92 9.55 -15.19
CA SER A 43 -22.58 9.43 -15.77
C SER A 43 -21.70 8.43 -14.99
N MET A 44 -21.81 8.40 -13.66
CA MET A 44 -21.17 7.38 -12.83
C MET A 44 -21.71 5.98 -13.13
N ASP A 45 -23.02 5.83 -13.27
CA ASP A 45 -23.66 4.55 -13.57
C ASP A 45 -23.29 4.01 -14.97
N MET A 46 -23.20 4.89 -15.97
CA MET A 46 -22.67 4.53 -17.30
C MET A 46 -21.22 4.03 -17.23
N THR A 47 -20.38 4.70 -16.44
CA THR A 47 -18.99 4.31 -16.25
C THR A 47 -18.90 2.94 -15.56
N ARG A 48 -19.74 2.71 -14.54
CA ARG A 48 -19.87 1.41 -13.86
C ARG A 48 -20.31 0.30 -14.83
N ALA A 49 -21.26 0.58 -15.71
CA ALA A 49 -21.73 -0.37 -16.71
C ALA A 49 -20.62 -0.75 -17.72
N LEU A 50 -19.81 0.22 -18.15
CA LEU A 50 -18.67 -0.04 -19.04
C LEU A 50 -17.64 -0.97 -18.40
N PHE A 51 -17.24 -0.70 -17.15
CA PHE A 51 -16.33 -1.57 -16.42
C PHE A 51 -16.93 -2.96 -16.15
N ALA A 52 -18.21 -3.04 -15.83
CA ALA A 52 -18.89 -4.33 -15.64
C ALA A 52 -18.92 -5.18 -16.93
N ALA A 53 -19.13 -4.54 -18.08
CA ALA A 53 -19.07 -5.21 -19.38
C ALA A 53 -17.66 -5.71 -19.71
N GLU A 54 -16.62 -4.93 -19.39
CA GLU A 54 -15.23 -5.35 -19.54
C GLU A 54 -14.91 -6.56 -18.64
N VAL A 55 -15.35 -6.54 -17.38
CA VAL A 55 -15.13 -7.66 -16.44
C VAL A 55 -15.69 -8.98 -16.97
N ALA A 56 -16.85 -8.94 -17.63
CA ALA A 56 -17.47 -10.14 -18.22
C ALA A 56 -16.60 -10.80 -19.30
N THR A 57 -15.74 -10.04 -19.98
CA THR A 57 -14.83 -10.58 -21.02
C THR A 57 -13.67 -11.39 -20.45
N PHE A 58 -13.32 -11.21 -19.17
CA PHE A 58 -12.25 -11.96 -18.51
C PHE A 58 -12.68 -13.36 -17.99
N GLY A 59 -13.87 -13.85 -18.34
CA GLY A 59 -14.43 -15.09 -17.79
C GLY A 59 -13.53 -16.33 -17.86
N ALA A 60 -12.76 -16.50 -18.94
CA ALA A 60 -11.85 -17.63 -19.09
C ALA A 60 -10.57 -17.52 -18.23
N THR A 61 -10.06 -16.31 -18.00
CA THR A 61 -8.89 -16.09 -17.13
C THR A 61 -9.28 -16.11 -15.65
N ALA A 62 -10.52 -15.74 -15.33
CA ALA A 62 -11.05 -15.72 -13.97
C ALA A 62 -11.00 -17.10 -13.31
N GLU A 63 -11.31 -18.19 -14.02
CA GLU A 63 -11.32 -19.54 -13.44
C GLU A 63 -9.90 -20.05 -13.14
N ALA A 64 -8.95 -19.81 -14.05
CA ALA A 64 -7.54 -20.14 -13.82
C ALA A 64 -6.94 -19.34 -12.65
N VAL A 65 -7.34 -18.07 -12.50
CA VAL A 65 -6.95 -17.22 -11.37
C VAL A 65 -7.58 -17.71 -10.07
N ARG A 66 -8.88 -18.04 -10.06
CA ARG A 66 -9.55 -18.62 -8.89
C ARG A 66 -8.89 -19.90 -8.44
N ALA A 67 -8.60 -20.83 -9.35
CA ALA A 67 -7.93 -22.08 -9.03
C ALA A 67 -6.54 -21.83 -8.42
N ARG A 68 -5.77 -20.88 -8.97
CA ARG A 68 -4.46 -20.49 -8.43
C ARG A 68 -4.56 -19.86 -7.04
N VAL A 69 -5.54 -18.98 -6.81
CA VAL A 69 -5.78 -18.34 -5.51
C VAL A 69 -6.24 -19.37 -4.48
N ALA A 70 -7.18 -20.25 -4.83
CA ALA A 70 -7.65 -21.33 -3.98
C ALA A 70 -6.50 -22.27 -3.57
N GLY A 71 -5.63 -22.64 -4.52
CA GLY A 71 -4.43 -23.43 -4.24
C GLY A 71 -3.49 -22.75 -3.25
N ARG A 72 -3.26 -21.43 -3.40
CA ARG A 72 -2.45 -20.65 -2.46
C ARG A 72 -3.08 -20.57 -1.07
N ILE A 73 -4.37 -20.28 -0.97
CA ILE A 73 -5.08 -20.23 0.33
C ILE A 73 -5.05 -21.60 1.02
N ALA A 74 -5.26 -22.69 0.27
CA ALA A 74 -5.19 -24.04 0.81
C ALA A 74 -3.78 -24.41 1.30
N SER A 75 -2.73 -23.96 0.60
CA SER A 75 -1.33 -24.18 1.01
C SER A 75 -0.84 -23.23 2.12
N ALA A 76 -1.44 -22.04 2.22
CA ALA A 76 -1.13 -21.02 3.22
C ALA A 76 -1.93 -21.21 4.51
N SER A 77 -2.99 -22.04 4.50
CA SER A 77 -3.60 -22.53 5.72
C SER A 77 -2.54 -23.34 6.46
N PRO A 78 -2.06 -22.89 7.64
CA PRO A 78 -1.24 -23.73 8.47
C PRO A 78 -2.16 -24.88 8.85
N ARG A 79 -2.00 -26.04 8.19
CA ARG A 79 -2.65 -27.27 8.60
C ARG A 79 -2.37 -27.40 10.08
N GLN A 80 -3.39 -27.07 10.84
CA GLN A 80 -3.65 -27.37 12.22
C GLN A 80 -2.52 -28.25 12.78
N SER A 81 -1.66 -27.66 13.58
CA SER A 81 -0.70 -28.33 14.47
C SER A 81 -1.40 -29.19 15.53
N GLY A 82 -2.55 -29.80 15.19
CA GLY A 82 -3.38 -30.65 16.03
C GLY A 82 -3.01 -32.13 15.96
N ARG A 83 -1.88 -32.50 15.36
CA ARG A 83 -1.33 -33.86 15.47
C ARG A 83 -0.35 -34.05 16.63
N LEU A 84 -0.28 -33.11 17.58
CA LEU A 84 0.55 -33.26 18.77
C LEU A 84 -0.09 -34.11 19.90
N TYR A 85 -1.33 -34.61 19.75
CA TYR A 85 -2.00 -35.37 20.82
C TYR A 85 -2.59 -36.72 20.40
N ALA A 86 -2.03 -37.38 19.37
CA ALA A 86 -2.38 -38.77 19.03
C ALA A 86 -1.48 -39.83 19.74
N PHE A 87 -0.82 -39.46 20.84
CA PHE A 87 0.04 -40.36 21.64
C PHE A 87 -0.58 -40.72 23.01
N GLY A 88 -1.90 -40.58 23.16
CA GLY A 88 -2.61 -41.05 24.35
C GLY A 88 -2.78 -42.57 24.36
N GLY A 89 -1.80 -43.31 24.89
CA GLY A 89 -2.05 -44.67 25.41
C GLY A 89 -0.96 -45.73 25.25
N ARG A 90 0.09 -45.52 24.42
CA ARG A 90 1.15 -46.53 24.26
C ARG A 90 2.31 -46.22 25.20
N ARG A 91 2.38 -46.97 26.31
CA ARG A 91 3.56 -46.99 27.20
C ARG A 91 4.70 -47.68 26.45
N LEU A 92 5.56 -46.89 25.79
CA LEU A 92 6.82 -47.38 25.24
C LEU A 92 7.89 -47.33 26.34
N SER A 93 8.36 -48.50 26.77
CA SER A 93 9.50 -48.63 27.67
C SER A 93 10.78 -48.39 26.87
N ILE A 94 11.30 -47.16 26.94
CA ILE A 94 12.55 -46.77 26.28
C ILE A 94 13.70 -46.95 27.29
N PRO A 95 14.81 -47.62 26.91
CA PRO A 95 15.97 -47.72 27.78
C PRO A 95 16.54 -46.32 28.09
N ALA A 96 16.84 -46.07 29.37
CA ALA A 96 17.30 -44.77 29.89
C ALA A 96 18.37 -44.03 29.06
N PRO A 97 19.43 -44.68 28.51
CA PRO A 97 20.43 -43.96 27.73
C PRO A 97 19.88 -43.35 26.43
N LEU A 98 18.90 -44.00 25.79
CA LEU A 98 18.30 -43.51 24.56
C LEU A 98 17.40 -42.28 24.82
N ALA A 99 16.69 -42.28 25.96
CA ALA A 99 15.88 -41.15 26.39
C ALA A 99 16.73 -39.91 26.69
N ALA A 100 17.89 -40.09 27.34
CA ALA A 100 18.82 -38.99 27.62
C ALA A 100 19.39 -38.38 26.33
N ALA A 101 19.81 -39.20 25.37
CA ALA A 101 20.33 -38.72 24.08
C ALA A 101 19.26 -37.94 23.29
N ALA A 102 18.02 -38.44 23.26
CA ALA A 102 16.92 -37.77 22.59
C ALA A 102 16.58 -36.42 23.26
N ALA A 103 16.61 -36.34 24.60
CA ALA A 103 16.37 -35.10 25.33
C ALA A 103 17.43 -34.04 25.00
N VAL A 104 18.71 -34.42 24.96
CA VAL A 104 19.80 -33.51 24.58
C VAL A 104 19.64 -33.03 23.13
N ALA A 105 19.29 -33.92 22.20
CA ALA A 105 19.08 -33.56 20.80
C ALA A 105 17.90 -32.59 20.62
N ILE A 106 16.79 -32.81 21.33
CA ILE A 106 15.63 -31.91 21.32
C ILE A 106 15.99 -30.55 21.92
N MET A 107 16.74 -30.53 23.02
CA MET A 107 17.18 -29.29 23.65
C MET A 107 18.12 -28.48 22.74
N ALA A 108 19.08 -29.16 22.09
CA ALA A 108 19.98 -28.53 21.12
C ALA A 108 19.23 -27.98 19.90
N MET A 109 18.25 -28.74 19.38
CA MET A 109 17.38 -28.30 18.28
C MET A 109 16.53 -27.09 18.69
N GLY A 110 15.96 -27.11 19.91
CA GLY A 110 15.21 -25.99 20.47
C GLY A 110 16.06 -24.72 20.62
N LEU A 111 17.29 -24.86 21.11
CA LEU A 111 18.25 -23.76 21.18
C LEU A 111 18.60 -23.21 19.80
N ALA A 112 18.86 -24.08 18.82
CA ALA A 112 19.17 -23.69 17.45
C ALA A 112 18.00 -22.93 16.80
N LEU A 113 16.77 -23.42 16.99
CA LEU A 113 15.55 -22.77 16.53
C LEU A 113 15.35 -21.41 17.21
N ALA A 114 15.54 -21.31 18.53
CA ALA A 114 15.43 -20.03 19.25
C ALA A 114 16.48 -19.00 18.79
N ALA A 115 17.74 -19.43 18.62
CA ALA A 115 18.82 -18.57 18.12
C ALA A 115 18.57 -18.11 16.68
N SER A 116 18.04 -18.98 15.81
CA SER A 116 17.66 -18.61 14.44
C SER A 116 16.42 -17.70 14.38
N GLY A 117 15.48 -17.89 15.30
CA GLY A 117 14.26 -17.07 15.44
C GLY A 117 14.58 -15.62 15.80
N HIS A 118 15.54 -15.40 16.70
CA HIS A 118 15.96 -14.05 17.10
C HIS A 118 16.47 -13.22 15.90
N ARG A 119 17.30 -13.82 15.04
CA ARG A 119 17.82 -13.15 13.83
C ARG A 119 16.69 -12.77 12.86
N ASN A 120 15.68 -13.61 12.74
CA ASN A 120 14.50 -13.32 11.91
C ASN A 120 13.58 -12.25 12.51
N ALA A 121 13.53 -12.15 13.84
CA ALA A 121 12.77 -11.10 14.54
C ALA A 121 13.43 -9.72 14.32
N ASP A 122 14.76 -9.64 14.42
CA ASP A 122 15.51 -8.41 14.16
C ASP A 122 15.33 -7.92 12.71
N LEU A 123 15.37 -8.84 11.73
CA LEU A 123 15.08 -8.50 10.32
C LEU A 123 13.65 -7.98 10.13
N ARG A 124 12.65 -8.60 10.77
CA ARG A 124 11.26 -8.14 10.69
C ARG A 124 11.06 -6.77 11.34
N LEU A 125 11.78 -6.49 12.43
CA LEU A 125 11.73 -5.21 13.14
C LEU A 125 12.45 -4.11 12.36
N ALA A 126 13.56 -4.44 11.69
CA ALA A 126 14.26 -3.54 10.77
C ALA A 126 13.40 -3.19 9.55
N VAL A 127 12.72 -4.17 8.94
CA VAL A 127 11.80 -3.94 7.80
C VAL A 127 10.60 -3.07 8.20
N ARG A 128 10.03 -3.28 9.39
CA ARG A 128 8.97 -2.41 9.92
C ARG A 128 9.46 -0.97 10.13
N ARG A 129 10.63 -0.78 10.75
CA ARG A 129 11.22 0.57 10.90
C ARG A 129 11.52 1.24 9.57
N SER A 130 11.97 0.52 8.54
CA SER A 130 12.18 1.12 7.22
C SER A 130 10.87 1.55 6.56
N ALA A 131 9.79 0.80 6.76
CA ALA A 131 8.47 1.17 6.26
C ALA A 131 7.91 2.40 6.98
N GLU A 132 8.15 2.52 8.29
CA GLU A 132 7.78 3.69 9.10
C GLU A 132 8.65 4.92 8.77
N ALA A 133 9.96 4.76 8.59
CA ALA A 133 10.86 5.85 8.21
C ALA A 133 10.52 6.43 6.82
N SER A 134 10.02 5.61 5.90
CA SER A 134 9.57 6.08 4.58
C SER A 134 8.23 6.85 4.63
N SER A 135 7.51 6.82 5.75
CA SER A 135 6.20 7.50 5.89
C SER A 135 6.29 8.96 6.32
N VAL A 136 7.46 9.45 6.75
CA VAL A 136 7.67 10.87 7.11
C VAL A 136 7.64 11.78 5.88
N ALA A 137 7.94 11.27 4.68
CA ALA A 137 7.84 12.03 3.44
C ALA A 137 6.40 12.21 2.92
N THR A 138 5.41 11.49 3.46
CA THR A 138 4.01 11.56 2.99
C THR A 138 3.02 12.07 4.06
N SER A 139 3.47 12.21 5.30
CA SER A 139 2.62 12.62 6.42
C SER A 139 2.62 14.14 6.61
N GLY A 140 1.93 14.86 5.72
CA GLY A 140 1.25 16.14 6.00
C GLY A 140 2.06 17.37 6.49
N MET A 141 3.35 17.29 6.78
CA MET A 141 4.19 18.47 6.96
C MET A 141 4.64 18.93 5.58
N GLY A 142 3.78 19.73 4.97
CA GLY A 142 3.96 20.33 3.67
C GLY A 142 5.33 21.01 3.52
N ILE A 143 5.72 21.18 2.26
CA ILE A 143 6.93 21.83 1.79
C ILE A 143 7.16 23.21 2.45
N GLU A 144 6.09 23.80 2.98
CA GLU A 144 5.96 25.02 3.75
C GLU A 144 6.74 24.99 5.06
N SER A 145 6.80 23.84 5.76
CA SER A 145 7.60 23.70 6.99
C SER A 145 9.10 23.63 6.68
N VAL A 146 9.46 23.09 5.51
CA VAL A 146 10.84 23.07 4.99
C VAL A 146 11.24 24.49 4.54
N ILE A 147 10.33 25.22 3.89
CA ILE A 147 10.55 26.62 3.49
C ILE A 147 10.71 27.54 4.71
N ASP A 148 9.87 27.41 5.76
CA ASP A 148 9.99 28.20 6.98
C ASP A 148 11.29 27.89 7.74
N PHE A 149 11.73 26.62 7.75
CA PHE A 149 13.01 26.22 8.34
C PHE A 149 14.21 26.80 7.59
N ILE A 150 14.21 26.76 6.25
CA ILE A 150 15.27 27.35 5.42
C ILE A 150 15.28 28.88 5.56
N SER A 151 14.12 29.53 5.61
CA SER A 151 14.00 30.97 5.81
C SER A 151 14.49 31.43 7.19
N ARG A 152 14.28 30.61 8.24
CA ARG A 152 14.80 30.90 9.60
C ARG A 152 16.30 30.67 9.71
N GLN A 153 16.87 29.76 8.92
CA GLN A 153 18.32 29.59 8.77
C GLN A 153 18.93 30.63 7.84
N ASN A 154 18.63 31.92 8.07
CA ASN A 154 19.27 33.06 7.40
C ASN A 154 20.75 33.19 7.82
N SER A 155 21.53 32.17 7.49
CA SER A 155 22.97 32.10 7.51
C SER A 155 23.37 32.00 6.05
N ALA A 156 24.12 32.97 5.55
CA ALA A 156 24.74 32.93 4.25
C ALA A 156 25.62 31.67 4.14
N VAL A 157 25.04 30.55 3.73
CA VAL A 157 25.80 29.33 3.46
C VAL A 157 26.51 29.55 2.13
N ASN A 158 27.75 30.01 2.21
CA ASN A 158 28.66 29.99 1.08
C ASN A 158 29.02 28.53 0.80
N ILE A 159 28.23 27.88 -0.06
CA ILE A 159 28.52 26.52 -0.52
C ILE A 159 29.63 26.63 -1.56
N ASN A 160 30.89 26.52 -1.13
CA ASN A 160 32.02 26.38 -2.03
C ASN A 160 32.06 24.95 -2.57
N ILE A 161 31.43 24.72 -3.73
CA ILE A 161 31.48 23.43 -4.42
C ILE A 161 32.79 23.38 -5.22
N THR A 162 33.83 22.77 -4.66
CA THR A 162 35.03 22.43 -5.44
C THR A 162 34.76 21.19 -6.26
N LEU A 163 34.50 21.38 -7.55
CA LEU A 163 34.37 20.29 -8.52
C LEU A 163 35.75 19.63 -8.79
N PRO A 164 35.84 18.29 -8.81
CA PRO A 164 37.04 17.59 -9.24
C PRO A 164 37.29 17.80 -10.74
N ALA A 165 38.57 17.95 -11.11
CA ALA A 165 38.99 18.35 -12.46
C ALA A 165 38.60 17.38 -13.59
N GLU A 166 38.22 16.13 -13.25
CA GLU A 166 37.86 15.12 -14.24
C GLU A 166 36.39 15.15 -14.69
N ALA A 167 35.54 16.01 -14.13
CA ALA A 167 34.10 16.01 -14.42
C ALA A 167 33.70 16.68 -15.75
N PHE A 168 34.60 17.40 -16.42
CA PHE A 168 34.29 18.15 -17.65
C PHE A 168 34.96 17.56 -18.89
N GLY A 169 34.59 16.33 -19.25
CA GLY A 169 34.87 15.75 -20.57
C GLY A 169 33.82 16.12 -21.63
N VAL A 170 32.74 16.81 -21.26
CA VAL A 170 31.67 17.16 -22.20
C VAL A 170 31.32 18.63 -22.01
N ASN A 171 31.52 19.42 -23.06
CA ASN A 171 31.04 20.79 -23.17
C ASN A 171 29.51 20.81 -23.05
N ALA A 172 29.01 20.84 -21.81
CA ALA A 172 27.64 21.26 -21.53
C ALA A 172 27.62 22.78 -21.77
N GLY A 173 26.95 23.20 -22.84
CA GLY A 173 26.83 24.61 -23.20
C GLY A 173 26.35 25.47 -22.04
N GLU A 174 26.68 26.76 -22.09
CA GLU A 174 26.41 27.71 -21.02
C GLU A 174 24.90 27.75 -20.70
N PRO A 175 24.48 27.39 -19.47
CA PRO A 175 23.07 27.41 -19.11
C PRO A 175 22.63 28.87 -18.98
N PHE A 176 21.67 29.28 -19.82
CA PHE A 176 21.02 30.58 -19.72
C PHE A 176 19.57 30.41 -19.24
N ILE A 177 19.14 31.27 -18.33
CA ILE A 177 17.80 31.24 -17.74
C ILE A 177 16.89 32.12 -18.60
N VAL A 178 15.83 31.52 -19.16
CA VAL A 178 14.79 32.24 -19.92
C VAL A 178 13.61 32.52 -19.01
N ARG A 179 13.12 33.75 -19.01
CA ARG A 179 11.86 34.10 -18.32
C ARG A 179 10.68 33.59 -19.13
N GLU A 180 9.65 33.11 -18.45
CA GLU A 180 8.48 32.49 -19.08
C GLU A 180 7.76 33.39 -20.09
N ALA A 181 7.81 34.72 -19.90
CA ALA A 181 7.28 35.70 -20.86
C ALA A 181 7.97 35.67 -22.23
N ASP A 182 9.23 35.21 -22.28
CA ASP A 182 10.07 35.20 -23.48
C ASP A 182 10.03 33.82 -24.19
N TYR A 183 9.32 32.83 -23.63
CA TYR A 183 9.21 31.49 -24.21
C TYR A 183 8.06 31.41 -25.23
N GLN A 184 8.37 31.46 -26.53
CA GLN A 184 7.41 31.18 -27.59
C GLN A 184 7.46 29.70 -27.99
N ASN A 185 6.38 28.96 -27.69
CA ASN A 185 6.24 27.56 -28.07
C ASN A 185 6.01 27.48 -29.59
N GLY A 186 6.86 26.74 -30.31
CA GLY A 186 6.86 26.67 -31.76
C GLY A 186 5.58 26.02 -32.32
N ILE A 187 4.76 26.80 -33.01
CA ILE A 187 3.64 26.30 -33.83
C ILE A 187 4.22 25.70 -35.11
N ARG A 188 4.24 24.37 -35.22
CA ARG A 188 4.52 23.69 -36.50
C ARG A 188 3.24 23.67 -37.35
N ARG A 189 3.31 24.27 -38.54
CA ARG A 189 2.43 23.98 -39.68
C ARG A 189 2.89 22.72 -40.39
#